data_AF-A0A0A0AZA4-F1
#
_entry.id   AF-A0A0A0AZA4-F1
#
_cell.length_a   1.000
_cell.length_b   1.000
_cell.length_c   1.000
_cell.angle_alpha   90.00
_cell.angle_beta   90.00
_cell.angle_gamma   90.00
#
_symmetry.space_group_name_H-M   'P 1'
#
loop_
_entity.id
_entity.type
_entity.pdbx_description
1 polymer ?
#
loop_
_entity_poly.entity_id
_entity_poly.type
_entity_poly.pdbx_seq_one_letter_code
_entity_poly.pdbx_strand_id
1 'polypeptide(L)'
;METDCNPMELPNNTDFEDDSDYRDFEGTDVKDMRLEAEAVVNDVLFAVSNMFVSKTLPCAEDVAYINVETRERNRYCLELTEAGLRV
;
A
#
# COMPACT_ATOMS: atom_id res chain seq x y z
N MET A 1 30.80 23.87 -10.45
CA MET A 1 30.59 23.19 -9.15
C MET A 1 29.50 23.96 -8.45
N GLU A 2 28.22 23.62 -8.64
CA GLU A 2 27.15 24.36 -7.98
C GLU A 2 26.05 23.39 -7.54
N THR A 3 25.63 23.59 -6.29
CA THR A 3 25.01 22.68 -5.33
C THR A 3 23.48 22.70 -5.35
N ASP A 4 22.91 21.57 -4.92
CA ASP A 4 21.53 21.38 -4.40
C ASP A 4 20.97 22.56 -3.61
N CYS A 5 19.68 22.88 -3.84
CA CYS A 5 18.75 23.43 -2.84
C CYS A 5 17.30 23.34 -3.38
N ASN A 6 16.50 22.41 -2.87
CA ASN A 6 15.04 22.54 -2.85
C ASN A 6 14.65 23.43 -1.68
N PRO A 7 13.66 24.34 -1.82
CA PRO A 7 12.52 24.23 -0.91
C PRO A 7 11.16 24.70 -1.48
N MET A 8 10.17 23.83 -1.24
CA MET A 8 8.81 24.14 -0.77
C MET A 8 7.80 24.72 -1.77
N GLU A 9 7.00 23.80 -2.30
CA GLU A 9 5.73 24.01 -3.00
C GLU A 9 4.74 24.79 -2.12
N LEU A 10 4.25 25.94 -2.60
CA LEU A 10 3.01 26.57 -2.15
C LEU A 10 1.93 26.29 -3.20
N PRO A 11 0.70 25.87 -2.84
CA PRO A 11 -0.34 25.67 -3.83
C PRO A 11 -0.89 27.05 -4.22
N ASN A 12 -0.52 27.53 -5.40
CA ASN A 12 -1.15 28.67 -6.04
C ASN A 12 -2.39 28.18 -6.78
N ASN A 13 -3.58 28.49 -6.26
CA ASN A 13 -4.83 28.34 -6.98
C ASN A 13 -4.77 29.23 -8.22
N THR A 14 -4.70 28.64 -9.40
CA THR A 14 -4.97 29.34 -10.65
C THR A 14 -5.67 28.34 -11.58
N ASP A 15 -6.88 28.70 -12.00
CA ASP A 15 -7.67 28.10 -13.06
C ASP A 15 -6.83 27.31 -14.08
N PHE A 16 -7.08 26.01 -14.16
CA PHE A 16 -6.62 25.18 -15.26
C PHE A 16 -7.84 24.63 -16.00
N GLU A 17 -7.89 24.97 -17.28
CA GLU A 17 -8.90 24.56 -18.24
C GLU A 17 -8.97 23.03 -18.31
N ASP A 18 -10.20 22.53 -18.23
CA ASP A 18 -10.61 21.14 -18.36
C ASP A 18 -10.38 20.66 -19.79
N ASP A 19 -9.22 20.07 -20.04
CA ASP A 19 -8.96 19.22 -21.21
C ASP A 19 -7.96 18.13 -20.80
N SER A 20 -8.32 17.35 -19.78
CA SER A 20 -7.63 16.07 -19.57
C SER A 20 -8.19 15.09 -20.58
N ASP A 21 -7.49 14.95 -21.70
CA ASP A 21 -7.45 13.71 -22.48
C ASP A 21 -7.45 12.52 -21.51
N TYR A 22 -8.61 11.93 -21.25
CA TYR A 22 -8.74 10.63 -20.60
C TYR A 22 -8.18 9.62 -21.59
N ARG A 23 -6.85 9.55 -21.64
CA ARG A 23 -6.12 8.41 -22.16
C ARG A 23 -6.62 7.22 -21.37
N ASP A 24 -7.56 6.52 -21.98
CA ASP A 24 -7.86 5.11 -21.80
C ASP A 24 -6.53 4.36 -21.96
N PHE A 25 -5.73 4.36 -20.89
CA PHE A 25 -4.48 3.63 -20.84
C PHE A 25 -4.84 2.25 -20.32
N GLU A 26 -5.20 1.39 -21.26
CA GLU A 26 -5.17 -0.05 -21.14
C GLU A 26 -3.75 -0.46 -20.69
N GLY A 27 -3.51 -0.46 -19.38
CA GLY A 27 -2.21 -0.70 -18.80
C GLY A 27 -2.39 -1.06 -17.33
N THR A 28 -2.45 -2.38 -17.07
CA THR A 28 -2.28 -3.04 -15.77
C THR A 28 -2.47 -2.12 -14.56
N ASP A 29 -3.62 -2.24 -13.89
CA ASP A 29 -3.86 -1.68 -12.55
C ASP A 29 -2.79 -2.25 -11.60
N VAL A 30 -1.60 -1.66 -11.56
CA VAL A 30 -0.45 -2.13 -10.77
C VAL A 30 -0.79 -1.85 -9.32
N LYS A 31 -1.50 -2.80 -8.71
CA LYS A 31 -2.00 -2.67 -7.36
C LYS A 31 -0.87 -2.99 -6.40
N ASP A 32 -0.26 -1.96 -5.83
CA ASP A 32 0.83 -2.13 -4.84
C ASP A 32 0.32 -2.97 -3.65
N MET A 33 0.74 -4.23 -3.61
CA MET A 33 0.29 -5.19 -2.60
C MET A 33 0.71 -4.79 -1.19
N ARG A 34 1.74 -3.95 -1.05
CA ARG A 34 2.12 -3.39 0.25
C ARG A 34 1.06 -2.40 0.74
N LEU A 35 0.58 -1.50 -0.11
CA LEU A 35 -0.45 -0.53 0.27
C LEU A 35 -1.74 -1.26 0.65
N GLU A 36 -2.09 -2.31 -0.11
CA GLU A 36 -3.22 -3.18 0.20
C GLU A 36 -3.06 -3.90 1.54
N ALA A 37 -1.86 -4.42 1.82
CA ALA A 37 -1.58 -5.06 3.10
C ALA A 37 -1.71 -4.07 4.27
N GLU A 38 -1.24 -2.82 4.12
CA GLU A 38 -1.37 -1.78 5.14
C GLU A 38 -2.85 -1.39 5.36
N ALA A 39 -3.64 -1.29 4.29
CA ALA A 39 -5.08 -1.02 4.36
C ALA A 39 -5.84 -2.16 5.06
N VAL A 40 -5.56 -3.42 4.70
CA VAL A 40 -6.17 -4.60 5.34
C VAL A 40 -5.83 -4.63 6.83
N VAL A 41 -4.57 -4.41 7.20
CA VAL A 41 -4.17 -4.33 8.61
C VAL A 41 -4.99 -3.25 9.31
N ASN A 42 -5.12 -2.05 8.75
CA ASN A 42 -5.85 -0.96 9.39
C ASN A 42 -7.34 -1.26 9.58
N ASP A 43 -7.98 -1.89 8.59
CA ASP A 43 -9.42 -2.17 8.60
C ASP A 43 -9.81 -3.21 9.66
N VAL A 44 -9.00 -4.26 9.85
CA VAL A 44 -9.35 -5.39 10.74
C VAL A 44 -8.53 -5.51 12.02
N LEU A 45 -7.56 -4.62 12.27
CA LEU A 45 -6.70 -4.67 13.48
C LEU A 45 -7.52 -4.75 14.78
N PHE A 46 -8.70 -4.11 14.83
CA PHE A 46 -9.57 -4.11 16.01
C PHE A 46 -10.07 -5.50 16.42
N ALA A 47 -10.09 -6.46 15.50
CA ALA A 47 -10.64 -7.80 15.73
C ALA A 47 -9.60 -8.78 16.30
N VAL A 48 -8.31 -8.44 16.27
CA VAL A 48 -7.20 -9.33 16.61
C VAL A 48 -6.37 -8.78 17.77
N SER A 49 -5.43 -9.57 18.30
CA SER A 49 -4.53 -9.09 19.36
C SER A 49 -3.41 -8.22 18.81
N ASN A 50 -2.89 -8.56 17.63
CA ASN A 50 -1.85 -7.80 16.93
C ASN A 50 -1.88 -8.13 15.44
N MET A 51 -1.56 -7.15 14.58
CA MET A 51 -1.46 -7.36 13.14
C MET A 51 -0.50 -6.33 12.53
N PHE A 52 0.39 -6.78 11.64
CA PHE A 52 1.37 -5.91 11.00
C PHE A 52 1.91 -6.53 9.70
N VAL A 53 2.28 -5.68 8.75
CA VAL A 53 3.02 -6.09 7.55
C VAL A 53 4.43 -6.56 7.95
N SER A 54 4.85 -7.68 7.39
CA SER A 54 6.13 -8.32 7.68
C SER A 54 7.29 -7.45 7.20
N LYS A 55 8.25 -7.17 8.09
CA LYS A 55 9.47 -6.42 7.77
C LYS A 55 10.61 -7.31 7.28
N THR A 56 10.48 -8.62 7.47
CA THR A 56 11.52 -9.61 7.18
C THR A 56 11.27 -10.37 5.88
N LEU A 57 10.01 -10.39 5.42
CA LEU A 57 9.61 -11.06 4.18
C LEU A 57 9.41 -10.02 3.06
N PRO A 58 9.51 -10.42 1.78
CA PRO A 58 9.35 -9.52 0.65
C PRO A 58 8.00 -8.80 0.69
N CYS A 59 8.03 -7.46 0.59
CA CYS A 59 6.84 -6.65 0.35
C CYS A 59 7.13 -5.81 -0.89
N ALA A 60 6.62 -6.27 -2.03
CA ALA A 60 6.81 -5.71 -3.35
C ALA A 60 5.44 -5.51 -4.03
N GLU A 61 5.45 -5.01 -5.26
CA GLU A 61 4.23 -4.69 -6.02
C GLU A 61 3.29 -5.90 -6.14
N ASP A 62 3.81 -7.11 -6.32
CA ASP A 62 2.99 -8.31 -6.57
C ASP A 62 2.68 -9.15 -5.33
N VAL A 63 3.41 -8.94 -4.22
CA VAL A 63 3.30 -9.77 -3.02
C VAL A 63 3.64 -9.01 -1.74
N ALA A 64 2.84 -9.23 -0.71
CA ALA A 64 3.12 -8.75 0.64
C ALA A 64 2.83 -9.86 1.67
N TYR A 65 3.48 -9.77 2.83
CA TYR A 65 3.23 -10.71 3.93
C TYR A 65 2.70 -9.97 5.15
N ILE A 66 1.69 -10.53 5.79
CA ILE A 66 1.03 -9.96 6.97
C ILE A 66 1.12 -10.94 8.12
N ASN A 67 1.66 -10.51 9.25
CA ASN A 67 1.65 -11.29 10.47
C ASN A 67 0.43 -10.91 11.32
N VAL A 68 -0.31 -11.92 11.78
CA VAL A 68 -1.47 -11.74 12.65
C VAL A 68 -1.36 -12.61 13.90
N GLU A 69 -1.66 -12.03 15.06
CA GLU A 69 -1.87 -12.73 16.32
C GLU A 69 -3.34 -12.56 16.75
N THR A 70 -4.09 -13.67 16.80
CA THR A 70 -5.49 -13.64 17.21
C THR A 70 -5.64 -13.43 18.71
N ARG A 71 -6.86 -13.14 19.18
CA ARG A 71 -7.13 -12.94 20.62
C ARG A 71 -6.93 -14.22 21.44
N GLU A 72 -7.02 -15.37 20.78
CA GLU A 72 -6.72 -16.70 21.31
C GLU A 72 -5.20 -17.02 21.30
N ARG A 73 -4.34 -16.05 20.94
CA ARG A 73 -2.87 -16.19 20.85
C ARG A 73 -2.37 -17.08 19.72
N ASN A 74 -3.21 -17.40 18.74
CA ASN A 74 -2.78 -18.10 17.54
C ASN A 74 -2.06 -17.13 16.60
N ARG A 75 -0.99 -17.59 15.95
CA ARG A 75 -0.17 -16.77 15.04
C ARG A 75 -0.18 -17.34 13.64
N TYR A 76 -0.42 -16.47 12.67
CA TYR A 76 -0.40 -16.80 11.25
C TYR A 76 0.43 -15.77 10.47
N CYS A 77 1.08 -16.25 9.41
CA CYS A 77 1.73 -15.39 8.43
C CYS A 77 0.94 -15.55 7.14
N LEU A 78 0.29 -14.48 6.70
CA LEU A 78 -0.55 -14.46 5.51
C LEU A 78 0.26 -13.91 4.35
N GLU A 79 0.24 -14.60 3.22
CA GLU A 79 0.68 -14.05 1.95
C GLU A 79 -0.51 -13.39 1.25
N LEU A 80 -0.31 -12.15 0.81
CA LEU A 80 -1.25 -11.39 0.01
C LEU A 80 -0.68 -11.26 -1.40
N THR A 81 -1.45 -11.68 -2.39
CA THR A 81 -1.17 -11.55 -3.83
C THR A 81 -2.46 -11.16 -4.55
N GLU A 82 -2.42 -10.98 -5.87
CA GLU A 82 -3.62 -10.78 -6.68
C GLU A 82 -4.64 -11.93 -6.56
N ALA A 83 -4.18 -13.15 -6.23
CA ALA A 83 -5.06 -14.30 -6.00
C ALA A 83 -5.81 -14.24 -4.65
N GLY A 84 -5.49 -13.26 -3.80
CA GLY A 84 -6.05 -13.08 -2.47
C GLY A 84 -5.09 -13.47 -1.34
N LEU A 85 -5.66 -13.93 -0.23
CA LEU A 85 -4.93 -14.27 1.01
C LEU A 85 -4.69 -15.78 1.12
N ARG A 86 -3.44 -16.16 1.45
CA ARG A 86 -3.02 -17.54 1.73
C ARG A 86 -2.34 -17.60 3.10
N VAL A 87 -2.57 -18.69 3.85
CA VAL A 87 -1.95 -18.98 5.17
C VAL A 87 -0.75 -19.89 5.00
#